data_AF-A0A1P9WZ75-F1
#
_entry.id   AF-A0A1P9WZ75-F1
#
_cell.length_a   1.000
_cell.length_b   1.000
_cell.length_c   1.000
_cell.angle_alpha   90.00
_cell.angle_beta   90.00
_cell.angle_gamma   90.00
#
_symmetry.space_group_name_H-M   'P 1'
#
loop_
_entity.id
_entity.type
_entity.pdbx_description
1 polymer ?
#
loop_
_entity_poly.entity_id
_entity_poly.type
_entity_poly.pdbx_seq_one_letter_code
_entity_poly.pdbx_strand_id
1 'polypeptide(L)'
;MLAEGDNELVIDTEITVGLQLLTQALQRNGQVTLLEWPEAVTRPLAHSDQEQYWSHELLIPLRNTTPQPTLAKLLATPVSASVHDRLFAPGNRWLYLKLYVGPAAADALLAEHLPALLASLQAQNALQSWFFIRYADPEKHLRLRFLASSGQTDTVLQVISSWANARMAADSRIYRVQFDTYQRELERFGPKTIEICETWFGHDSQAIVQLLGWLIHQPDWQRLRVGCLFVHQLLTSWGYTIAEQLERIEVWRDMFLREFKADKLFQHEVNAQFRVYRPFLDKPTPSEPMLQQWLAVYGEQAAAFQQELKRADPASPNRLLPHITHLFLNRLFADSQRKHEQIIYCFLYKLLKQWQRT
;
A
#
# COMPACT_ATOMS: atom_id res chain seq x y z
N MET A 1 -12.87 -13.11 25.57
CA MET A 1 -11.86 -13.36 24.52
C MET A 1 -10.92 -12.17 24.38
N LEU A 2 -9.65 -12.42 24.14
CA LEU A 2 -8.67 -11.44 23.70
C LEU A 2 -8.65 -11.40 22.16
N ALA A 3 -8.81 -10.22 21.57
CA ALA A 3 -8.76 -10.03 20.13
C ALA A 3 -7.51 -9.25 19.70
N GLU A 4 -6.75 -9.80 18.76
CA GLU A 4 -5.52 -9.22 18.18
C GLU A 4 -5.55 -9.34 16.65
N GLY A 5 -6.04 -8.29 15.97
CA GLY A 5 -6.26 -8.34 14.52
C GLY A 5 -7.34 -9.35 14.15
N ASP A 6 -7.01 -10.29 13.28
CA ASP A 6 -7.91 -11.39 12.86
C ASP A 6 -7.83 -12.61 13.80
N ASN A 7 -6.97 -12.58 14.82
CA ASN A 7 -6.84 -13.67 15.78
C ASN A 7 -7.67 -13.40 17.04
N GLU A 8 -8.49 -14.37 17.42
CA GLU A 8 -9.25 -14.36 18.67
C GLU A 8 -8.77 -15.50 19.57
N LEU A 9 -8.52 -15.20 20.84
CA LEU A 9 -8.11 -16.17 21.85
C LEU A 9 -9.09 -16.16 23.02
N VAL A 10 -9.69 -17.31 23.31
CA VAL A 10 -10.47 -17.48 24.53
C VAL A 10 -9.52 -17.47 25.72
N ILE A 11 -9.72 -16.51 26.62
CA ILE A 11 -8.96 -16.41 27.87
C ILE A 11 -9.94 -16.66 29.00
N ASP A 12 -9.64 -17.68 29.80
CA ASP A 12 -10.26 -17.91 31.09
C ASP A 12 -9.50 -17.11 32.16
N THR A 13 -10.17 -16.09 32.73
CA THR A 13 -9.57 -15.21 33.74
C THR A 13 -9.58 -15.82 35.15
N GLU A 14 -10.22 -16.97 35.35
CA GLU A 14 -10.23 -17.69 36.63
C GLU A 14 -8.98 -18.55 36.81
N ILE A 15 -8.27 -18.88 35.72
CA ILE A 15 -7.02 -19.63 35.76
C ILE A 15 -5.80 -18.70 35.65
N THR A 16 -4.75 -19.02 36.41
CA THR A 16 -3.51 -18.21 36.47
C THR A 16 -2.85 -18.05 35.10
N VAL A 17 -2.88 -19.09 34.27
CA VAL A 17 -2.30 -19.06 32.92
C VAL A 17 -3.02 -18.05 32.03
N GLY A 18 -4.36 -17.96 32.11
CA GLY A 18 -5.12 -17.00 31.32
C GLY A 18 -4.83 -15.55 31.72
N LEU A 19 -4.72 -15.27 33.03
CA LEU A 19 -4.29 -13.96 33.53
C LEU A 19 -2.87 -13.59 33.10
N GLN A 20 -1.96 -14.57 33.06
CA GLN A 20 -0.59 -14.37 32.56
C GLN A 20 -0.59 -14.02 31.07
N LEU A 21 -1.35 -14.74 30.24
CA LEU A 21 -1.48 -14.46 28.81
C LEU A 21 -2.05 -13.07 28.55
N LEU A 22 -3.08 -12.67 29.31
CA LEU A 22 -3.66 -11.33 29.21
C LEU A 22 -2.65 -10.24 29.61
N THR A 23 -1.91 -10.47 30.70
CA THR A 23 -0.88 -9.53 31.18
C THR A 23 0.25 -9.39 30.17
N GLN A 24 0.69 -10.50 29.58
CA GLN A 24 1.74 -10.51 28.56
C GLN A 24 1.30 -9.77 27.29
N ALA A 25 0.05 -9.98 26.85
CA ALA A 25 -0.52 -9.26 25.71
C ALA A 25 -0.57 -7.74 25.99
N LEU A 26 -0.98 -7.34 27.20
CA LEU A 26 -1.04 -5.95 27.62
C LEU A 26 0.36 -5.30 27.70
N GLN A 27 1.35 -6.01 28.25
CA GLN A 27 2.74 -5.53 28.29
C GLN A 27 3.35 -5.37 26.90
N ARG A 28 3.06 -6.30 25.99
CA ARG A 28 3.59 -6.29 24.63
C ARG A 28 2.99 -5.17 23.78
N ASN A 29 1.67 -4.96 23.87
CA ASN A 29 0.93 -4.10 22.96
C ASN A 29 0.51 -2.76 23.57
N GLY A 30 0.69 -2.56 24.88
CA GLY A 30 0.26 -1.38 25.64
C GLY A 30 -1.26 -1.26 25.85
N GLN A 31 -2.05 -1.97 25.03
CA GLN A 31 -3.50 -2.06 25.11
C GLN A 31 -3.97 -3.43 24.59
N VAL A 32 -5.15 -3.86 25.00
CA VAL A 32 -5.81 -5.09 24.55
C VAL A 32 -7.29 -4.83 24.30
N THR A 33 -7.87 -5.54 23.34
CA THR A 33 -9.32 -5.55 23.11
C THR A 33 -9.89 -6.84 23.68
N LEU A 34 -10.86 -6.71 24.58
CA LEU A 34 -11.60 -7.86 25.11
C LEU A 34 -13.00 -7.89 24.49
N LEU A 35 -13.36 -9.04 23.96
CA LEU A 35 -14.69 -9.35 23.48
C LEU A 35 -15.38 -10.33 24.43
N GLU A 36 -16.70 -10.22 24.53
CA GLU A 36 -17.55 -11.27 25.10
C GLU A 36 -17.31 -12.60 24.38
N TRP A 37 -17.42 -13.73 25.10
CA TRP A 37 -17.42 -15.08 24.52
C TRP A 37 -18.87 -15.60 24.49
N PRO A 38 -19.59 -15.50 23.37
CA PRO A 38 -21.01 -15.84 23.33
C PRO A 38 -21.28 -17.34 23.57
N GLU A 39 -20.31 -18.20 23.23
CA GLU A 39 -20.38 -19.66 23.49
C GLU A 39 -20.31 -19.99 24.99
N ALA A 40 -19.97 -19.04 25.88
CA ALA A 40 -20.12 -19.23 27.33
C ALA A 40 -21.59 -19.40 27.76
N VAL A 41 -22.51 -18.87 26.96
CA VAL A 41 -23.94 -18.75 27.32
C VAL A 41 -24.85 -19.49 26.35
N THR A 42 -24.29 -20.04 25.27
CA THR A 42 -25.03 -20.67 24.18
C THR A 42 -24.46 -22.05 23.86
N ARG A 43 -25.32 -23.02 23.56
CA ARG A 43 -24.89 -24.37 23.17
C ARG A 43 -24.48 -24.38 21.69
N PRO A 44 -23.31 -24.94 21.32
CA PRO A 44 -22.91 -25.08 19.92
C PRO A 44 -23.92 -25.93 19.13
N LEU A 45 -24.21 -25.52 17.89
CA LEU A 45 -25.12 -26.24 16.99
C LEU A 45 -24.51 -27.56 16.48
N ALA A 46 -23.20 -27.58 16.21
CA ALA A 46 -22.51 -28.79 15.74
C ALA A 46 -22.28 -29.76 16.90
N HIS A 47 -22.98 -30.90 16.88
CA HIS A 47 -22.86 -31.95 17.89
C HIS A 47 -23.00 -33.36 17.29
N SER A 48 -22.47 -34.36 17.99
CA SER A 48 -22.66 -35.78 17.67
C SER A 48 -23.94 -36.33 18.29
N ASP A 49 -24.36 -37.52 17.83
CA ASP A 49 -25.44 -38.31 18.45
C ASP A 49 -25.14 -38.69 19.92
N GLN A 50 -23.90 -38.52 20.38
CA GLN A 50 -23.44 -38.75 21.76
C GLN A 50 -23.23 -37.44 22.54
N GLU A 51 -23.82 -36.32 22.09
CA GLU A 51 -23.71 -35.00 22.72
C GLU A 51 -22.26 -34.47 22.87
N GLN A 52 -21.36 -34.82 21.94
CA GLN A 52 -20.07 -34.13 21.84
C GLN A 52 -20.23 -32.89 20.97
N TYR A 53 -19.78 -31.73 21.46
CA TYR A 53 -19.97 -30.43 20.80
C TYR A 53 -18.66 -29.92 20.20
N TRP A 54 -18.77 -29.18 19.09
CA TRP A 54 -17.63 -28.52 18.45
C TRP A 54 -17.91 -27.03 18.20
N SER A 55 -16.91 -26.19 18.47
CA SER A 55 -16.92 -24.80 18.00
C SER A 55 -16.87 -24.78 16.48
N HIS A 56 -17.67 -23.91 15.87
CA HIS A 56 -17.85 -23.86 14.42
C HIS A 56 -18.21 -22.44 13.99
N GLU A 57 -17.81 -22.09 12.77
CA GLU A 57 -18.22 -20.85 12.13
C GLU A 57 -19.18 -21.18 10.98
N LEU A 58 -20.32 -20.50 10.92
CA LEU A 58 -21.29 -20.66 9.85
C LEU A 58 -21.22 -19.47 8.89
N LEU A 59 -20.65 -19.69 7.71
CA LEU A 59 -20.64 -18.71 6.63
C LEU A 59 -21.99 -18.76 5.89
N ILE A 60 -22.87 -17.79 6.14
CA ILE A 60 -24.16 -17.66 5.46
C ILE A 60 -24.04 -16.62 4.33
N PRO A 61 -23.90 -17.02 3.06
CA PRO A 61 -23.93 -16.09 1.95
C PRO A 61 -25.34 -15.53 1.78
N LEU A 62 -25.53 -14.25 2.06
CA LEU A 62 -26.81 -13.57 1.85
C LEU A 62 -26.89 -12.98 0.45
N ARG A 63 -27.98 -13.30 -0.26
CA ARG A 63 -28.32 -12.70 -1.56
C ARG A 63 -29.46 -11.72 -1.38
N ASN A 64 -29.21 -10.45 -1.70
CA ASN A 64 -30.28 -9.45 -1.76
C ASN A 64 -31.25 -9.78 -2.93
N THR A 65 -32.49 -10.17 -2.59
CA THR A 65 -33.55 -10.55 -3.53
C THR A 65 -34.36 -9.35 -4.04
N THR A 66 -34.28 -8.21 -3.37
CA THR A 66 -34.88 -6.94 -3.78
C THR A 66 -33.83 -5.83 -3.77
N PRO A 67 -32.80 -5.92 -4.64
CA PRO A 67 -31.76 -4.92 -4.67
C PRO A 67 -32.36 -3.58 -5.13
N GLN A 68 -32.42 -2.60 -4.24
CA GLN A 68 -32.54 -1.22 -4.70
C GLN A 68 -31.29 -0.91 -5.55
N PRO A 69 -31.45 -0.33 -6.74
CA PRO A 69 -30.31 -0.03 -7.59
C PRO A 69 -29.45 1.04 -6.93
N THR A 70 -28.37 0.63 -6.26
CA THR A 70 -27.25 1.53 -5.98
C THR A 70 -26.52 1.82 -7.29
N LEU A 71 -26.03 3.04 -7.45
CA LEU A 71 -25.26 3.50 -8.63
C LEU A 71 -24.13 2.53 -9.03
N ALA A 72 -23.61 1.75 -8.07
CA ALA A 72 -22.61 0.70 -8.27
C ALA A 72 -23.09 -0.46 -9.18
N LYS A 73 -24.39 -0.75 -9.28
CA LYS A 73 -24.93 -1.88 -10.06
C LYS A 73 -25.30 -1.53 -11.50
N LEU A 74 -25.45 -0.25 -11.83
CA LEU A 74 -25.52 0.22 -13.23
C LEU A 74 -24.15 0.18 -13.93
N LEU A 75 -23.07 0.03 -13.16
CA LEU A 75 -21.67 -0.01 -13.63
C LEU A 75 -21.06 -1.41 -13.67
N ALA A 76 -21.73 -2.40 -13.07
CA ALA A 76 -21.28 -3.79 -13.08
C ALA A 76 -21.86 -4.53 -14.29
N THR A 77 -21.41 -4.19 -15.49
CA THR A 77 -21.56 -5.08 -16.64
C THR A 77 -20.75 -6.35 -16.35
N PRO A 78 -21.31 -7.57 -16.47
CA PRO A 78 -20.48 -8.76 -16.51
C PRO A 78 -19.73 -8.71 -17.84
N VAL A 79 -18.56 -8.09 -17.83
CA VAL A 79 -17.65 -8.11 -18.97
C VAL A 79 -17.09 -9.52 -18.98
N SER A 80 -17.47 -10.31 -19.98
CA SER A 80 -16.72 -11.48 -20.41
C SER A 80 -15.36 -11.00 -20.93
N ALA A 81 -14.45 -10.66 -20.02
CA ALA A 81 -13.06 -10.45 -20.36
C ALA A 81 -12.45 -11.83 -20.58
N SER A 82 -11.80 -12.01 -21.73
CA SER A 82 -10.97 -13.16 -22.04
C SER A 82 -10.16 -13.59 -20.80
N VAL A 83 -10.31 -14.85 -20.41
CA VAL A 83 -9.69 -15.51 -19.24
C VAL A 83 -8.15 -15.58 -19.31
N HIS A 84 -7.53 -14.89 -20.26
CA HIS A 84 -6.09 -14.94 -20.44
C HIS A 84 -5.46 -13.79 -19.64
N ASP A 85 -4.54 -14.15 -18.73
CA ASP A 85 -3.64 -13.26 -17.99
C ASP A 85 -4.12 -12.69 -16.64
N ARG A 86 -4.94 -13.41 -15.85
CA ARG A 86 -5.19 -13.05 -14.44
C ARG A 86 -4.08 -13.52 -13.49
N LEU A 87 -3.55 -14.71 -13.73
CA LEU A 87 -2.58 -15.40 -12.88
C LEU A 87 -1.31 -15.64 -13.67
N PHE A 88 -0.16 -15.29 -13.09
CA PHE A 88 1.15 -15.56 -13.65
C PHE A 88 1.95 -16.36 -12.63
N ALA A 89 2.11 -17.66 -12.91
CA ALA A 89 3.00 -18.52 -12.15
C ALA A 89 4.48 -18.13 -12.39
N PRO A 90 5.39 -18.46 -11.45
CA PRO A 90 6.83 -18.33 -11.68
C PRO A 90 7.24 -19.01 -12.99
N GLY A 91 8.06 -18.32 -13.80
CA GLY A 91 8.43 -18.79 -15.15
C GLY A 91 7.49 -18.35 -16.27
N ASN A 92 6.44 -17.58 -15.98
CA ASN A 92 5.70 -16.79 -16.98
C ASN A 92 6.33 -15.39 -17.15
N ARG A 93 5.77 -14.52 -17.99
CA ARG A 93 6.27 -13.15 -18.27
C ARG A 93 6.40 -12.27 -17.03
N TRP A 94 5.56 -12.47 -16.01
CA TRP A 94 5.68 -11.79 -14.73
C TRP A 94 6.39 -12.67 -13.73
N LEU A 95 7.50 -12.19 -13.19
CA LEU A 95 8.19 -12.79 -12.05
C LEU A 95 7.83 -12.02 -10.78
N TYR A 96 7.30 -12.72 -9.78
CA TYR A 96 6.91 -12.14 -8.51
C TYR A 96 7.74 -12.70 -7.36
N LEU A 97 8.46 -11.81 -6.70
CA LEU A 97 9.37 -12.07 -5.61
C LEU A 97 8.84 -11.43 -4.31
N LYS A 98 8.65 -12.22 -3.27
CA LYS A 98 8.52 -11.75 -1.89
C LYS A 98 9.89 -11.78 -1.23
N LEU A 99 10.36 -10.61 -0.80
CA LEU A 99 11.63 -10.42 -0.12
C LEU A 99 11.37 -9.98 1.31
N TYR A 100 11.54 -10.88 2.26
CA TYR A 100 11.26 -10.64 3.67
C TYR A 100 12.45 -9.96 4.34
N VAL A 101 12.22 -8.74 4.82
CA VAL A 101 13.26 -7.85 5.33
C VAL A 101 12.62 -6.76 6.21
N GLY A 102 13.34 -6.33 7.24
CA GLY A 102 12.87 -5.25 8.13
C GLY A 102 12.78 -3.89 7.42
N PRO A 103 11.90 -2.96 7.87
CA PRO A 103 11.62 -1.68 7.19
C PRO A 103 12.85 -0.84 6.82
N ALA A 104 13.78 -0.65 7.76
CA ALA A 104 14.99 0.15 7.53
C ALA A 104 15.92 -0.49 6.49
N ALA A 105 16.08 -1.82 6.55
CA ALA A 105 16.88 -2.56 5.58
C ALA A 105 16.19 -2.62 4.20
N ALA A 106 14.84 -2.59 4.17
CA ALA A 106 14.08 -2.50 2.92
C ALA A 106 14.37 -1.20 2.16
N ASP A 107 14.44 -0.05 2.87
CA ASP A 107 14.78 1.23 2.26
C ASP A 107 16.20 1.22 1.68
N ALA A 108 17.18 0.77 2.46
CA ALA A 108 18.56 0.64 2.00
C ALA A 108 18.67 -0.28 0.78
N LEU A 109 17.98 -1.43 0.79
CA LEU A 109 17.98 -2.35 -0.33
C LEU A 109 17.36 -1.73 -1.60
N LEU A 110 16.24 -1.02 -1.46
CA LEU A 110 15.58 -0.34 -2.58
C LEU A 110 16.44 0.79 -3.16
N ALA A 111 17.15 1.54 -2.32
CA ALA A 111 17.96 2.68 -2.74
C ALA A 111 19.36 2.29 -3.26
N GLU A 112 20.00 1.30 -2.65
CA GLU A 112 21.44 1.02 -2.86
C GLU A 112 21.68 -0.25 -3.70
N HIS A 113 20.79 -1.23 -3.65
CA HIS A 113 21.03 -2.54 -4.27
C HIS A 113 20.10 -2.86 -5.44
N LEU A 114 18.85 -2.41 -5.39
CA LEU A 114 17.90 -2.61 -6.48
C LEU A 114 18.31 -1.87 -7.77
N PRO A 115 18.86 -0.64 -7.74
CA PRO A 115 19.25 0.05 -8.99
C PRO A 115 20.28 -0.72 -9.82
N ALA A 116 21.25 -1.36 -9.17
CA ALA A 116 22.26 -2.17 -9.86
C ALA A 116 21.65 -3.42 -10.53
N LEU A 117 20.67 -4.06 -9.88
CA LEU A 117 19.91 -5.17 -10.47
C LEU A 117 19.15 -4.71 -11.72
N LEU A 118 18.42 -3.60 -11.60
CA LEU A 118 17.62 -3.05 -12.69
C LEU A 118 18.51 -2.64 -13.87
N ALA A 119 19.65 -2.01 -13.61
CA ALA A 119 20.63 -1.65 -14.65
C ALA A 119 21.18 -2.88 -15.38
N SER A 120 21.46 -3.97 -14.65
CA SER A 120 21.93 -5.24 -15.25
C SER A 120 20.89 -5.88 -16.17
N LEU A 121 19.61 -5.86 -15.77
CA LEU A 121 18.51 -6.38 -16.58
C LEU A 121 18.23 -5.48 -17.80
N GLN A 122 18.32 -4.16 -17.63
CA GLN A 122 18.12 -3.19 -18.71
C GLN A 122 19.23 -3.27 -19.76
N ALA A 123 20.49 -3.45 -19.35
CA ALA A 123 21.62 -3.64 -20.27
C ALA A 123 21.45 -4.86 -21.19
N GLN A 124 20.70 -5.87 -20.74
CA GLN A 124 20.38 -7.07 -21.51
C GLN A 124 19.06 -6.95 -22.30
N ASN A 125 18.38 -5.80 -22.23
CA ASN A 125 17.00 -5.61 -22.72
C ASN A 125 16.02 -6.67 -22.20
N ALA A 126 16.28 -7.21 -21.01
CA ALA A 126 15.56 -8.35 -20.46
C ALA A 126 14.28 -7.96 -19.70
N LEU A 127 14.16 -6.70 -19.29
CA LEU A 127 13.08 -6.20 -18.44
C LEU A 127 12.28 -5.12 -19.17
N GLN A 128 10.96 -5.33 -19.25
CA GLN A 128 10.02 -4.36 -19.83
C GLN A 128 9.51 -3.37 -18.78
N SER A 129 9.15 -3.86 -17.60
CA SER A 129 8.66 -3.05 -16.48
C SER A 129 8.91 -3.77 -15.17
N TRP A 130 8.89 -3.03 -14.07
CA TRP A 130 8.95 -3.61 -12.74
C TRP A 130 8.25 -2.68 -11.76
N PHE A 131 7.75 -3.21 -10.66
CA PHE A 131 7.27 -2.37 -9.58
C PHE A 131 7.37 -3.10 -8.24
N PHE A 132 7.30 -2.34 -7.16
CA PHE A 132 7.23 -2.91 -5.82
C PHE A 132 6.03 -2.38 -5.05
N ILE A 133 5.63 -3.12 -4.02
CA ILE A 133 4.77 -2.65 -2.94
C ILE A 133 5.33 -3.15 -1.61
N ARG A 134 5.05 -2.44 -0.53
CA ARG A 134 5.38 -2.85 0.83
C ARG A 134 4.19 -3.57 1.44
N TYR A 135 4.46 -4.69 2.10
CA TYR A 135 3.41 -5.52 2.69
C TYR A 135 3.83 -6.04 4.06
N ALA A 136 2.85 -6.35 4.89
CA ALA A 136 3.04 -6.95 6.20
C ALA A 136 1.97 -8.02 6.39
N ASP A 137 2.25 -9.24 5.91
CA ASP A 137 1.39 -10.41 6.12
C ASP A 137 2.12 -11.71 5.66
N PRO A 138 2.43 -12.66 6.55
CA PRO A 138 2.36 -12.56 8.01
C PRO A 138 3.45 -11.64 8.58
N GLU A 139 4.48 -11.33 7.80
CA GLU A 139 5.65 -10.56 8.21
C GLU A 139 5.95 -9.43 7.22
N LYS A 140 6.77 -8.45 7.63
CA LYS A 140 7.16 -7.33 6.78
C LYS A 140 8.03 -7.81 5.61
N HIS A 141 7.62 -7.47 4.39
CA HIS A 141 8.32 -7.85 3.16
C HIS A 141 8.07 -6.85 2.03
N LEU A 142 8.96 -6.88 1.04
CA LEU A 142 8.76 -6.25 -0.25
C LEU A 142 8.15 -7.27 -1.22
N ARG A 143 7.17 -6.83 -1.99
CA ARG A 143 6.61 -7.58 -3.13
C ARG A 143 7.12 -6.94 -4.40
N LEU A 144 8.17 -7.51 -4.97
CA LEU A 144 8.80 -7.06 -6.20
C LEU A 144 8.23 -7.85 -7.38
N ARG A 145 7.78 -7.15 -8.42
CA ARG A 145 7.23 -7.76 -9.63
C ARG A 145 8.00 -7.25 -10.83
N PHE A 146 8.41 -8.16 -11.70
CA PHE A 146 9.22 -7.88 -12.88
C PHE A 146 8.52 -8.46 -14.09
N LEU A 147 8.23 -7.61 -15.08
CA LEU A 147 7.72 -8.02 -16.37
C LEU A 147 8.90 -8.19 -17.31
N ALA A 148 9.18 -9.44 -17.67
CA ALA A 148 10.21 -9.78 -18.62
C ALA A 148 9.83 -9.32 -20.03
N SER A 149 10.83 -8.89 -20.79
CA SER A 149 10.72 -8.72 -22.23
C SER A 149 10.40 -10.06 -22.90
N SER A 150 9.83 -10.02 -24.11
CA SER A 150 9.49 -11.23 -24.87
C SER A 150 10.70 -12.16 -25.01
N GLY A 151 10.56 -13.41 -24.60
CA GLY A 151 11.63 -14.43 -24.64
C GLY A 151 12.73 -14.28 -23.59
N GLN A 152 12.60 -13.36 -22.63
CA GLN A 152 13.64 -13.08 -21.62
C GLN A 152 13.28 -13.56 -20.20
N THR A 153 12.20 -14.32 -20.04
CA THR A 153 11.74 -14.82 -18.74
C THR A 153 12.82 -15.58 -17.98
N ASP A 154 13.53 -16.50 -18.65
CA ASP A 154 14.58 -17.31 -18.03
C ASP A 154 15.77 -16.45 -17.60
N THR A 155 16.17 -15.49 -18.43
CA THR A 155 17.22 -14.49 -18.11
C THR A 155 16.85 -13.70 -16.86
N VAL A 156 15.63 -13.17 -16.81
CA VAL A 156 15.11 -12.39 -15.67
C VAL A 156 15.09 -13.24 -14.41
N LEU A 157 14.59 -14.48 -14.49
CA LEU A 157 14.58 -15.42 -13.37
C LEU A 157 15.99 -15.73 -12.86
N GLN A 158 16.94 -16.01 -13.75
CA GLN A 158 18.32 -16.34 -13.38
C GLN A 158 19.01 -15.15 -12.70
N VAL A 159 18.89 -13.95 -13.27
CA VAL A 159 19.53 -12.73 -12.74
C VAL A 159 18.94 -12.36 -11.38
N ILE A 160 17.61 -12.41 -11.23
CA ILE A 160 16.94 -12.09 -9.96
C ILE A 160 17.25 -13.14 -8.89
N SER A 161 17.27 -14.43 -9.24
CA SER A 161 17.64 -15.51 -8.30
C SER A 161 19.09 -15.35 -7.83
N SER A 162 20.01 -15.05 -8.74
CA SER A 162 21.42 -14.82 -8.41
C SER A 162 21.60 -13.60 -7.51
N TRP A 163 20.90 -12.50 -7.81
CA TRP A 163 20.90 -11.30 -6.98
C TRP A 163 20.32 -11.57 -5.59
N ALA A 164 19.19 -12.29 -5.50
CA ALA A 164 18.55 -12.61 -4.23
C ALA A 164 19.46 -13.49 -3.35
N ASN A 165 20.10 -14.51 -3.93
CA ASN A 165 21.09 -15.34 -3.24
C ASN A 165 22.27 -14.51 -2.73
N ALA A 166 22.82 -13.62 -3.56
CA ALA A 166 23.92 -12.74 -3.15
C ALA A 166 23.51 -11.78 -2.02
N ARG A 167 22.27 -11.28 -2.03
CA ARG A 167 21.72 -10.43 -0.98
C ARG A 167 21.50 -11.19 0.33
N MET A 168 20.92 -12.38 0.28
CA MET A 168 20.76 -13.24 1.48
C MET A 168 22.11 -13.62 2.09
N ALA A 169 23.13 -13.90 1.27
CA ALA A 169 24.46 -14.24 1.77
C ALA A 169 25.18 -13.04 2.40
N ALA A 170 24.95 -11.83 1.90
CA ALA A 170 25.64 -10.61 2.34
C ALA A 170 24.93 -9.89 3.50
N ASP A 171 23.61 -10.03 3.63
CA ASP A 171 22.80 -9.29 4.61
C ASP A 171 21.82 -10.24 5.31
N SER A 172 22.14 -10.61 6.56
CA SER A 172 21.32 -11.49 7.40
C SER A 172 19.96 -10.88 7.79
N ARG A 173 19.73 -9.59 7.53
CA ARG A 173 18.42 -8.94 7.71
C ARG A 173 17.41 -9.39 6.65
N ILE A 174 17.88 -9.96 5.54
CA ILE A 174 17.06 -10.63 4.53
C ILE A 174 16.99 -12.11 4.89
N TYR A 175 15.94 -12.49 5.61
CA TYR A 175 15.84 -13.82 6.21
C TYR A 175 15.03 -14.81 5.36
N ARG A 176 14.29 -14.32 4.36
CA ARG A 176 13.51 -15.20 3.45
C ARG A 176 13.29 -14.55 2.09
N VAL A 177 13.39 -15.37 1.05
CA VAL A 177 13.06 -15.04 -0.34
C VAL A 177 12.08 -16.10 -0.85
N GLN A 178 11.01 -15.67 -1.53
CA GLN A 178 10.01 -16.57 -2.10
C GLN A 178 9.54 -16.09 -3.46
N PHE A 179 9.56 -16.96 -4.46
CA PHE A 179 8.82 -16.76 -5.70
C PHE A 179 7.37 -17.21 -5.54
N ASP A 180 6.43 -16.45 -6.09
CA ASP A 180 5.01 -16.72 -5.92
C ASP A 180 4.23 -16.37 -7.20
N THR A 181 2.93 -16.69 -7.22
CA THR A 181 2.01 -16.40 -8.32
C THR A 181 1.55 -14.95 -8.26
N TYR A 182 1.76 -14.19 -9.34
CA TYR A 182 1.18 -12.85 -9.45
C TYR A 182 -0.27 -12.94 -9.89
N GLN A 183 -1.18 -12.51 -9.02
CA GLN A 183 -2.60 -12.33 -9.33
C GLN A 183 -2.92 -10.86 -9.55
N ARG A 184 -3.41 -10.52 -10.75
CA ARG A 184 -3.89 -9.16 -11.06
C ARG A 184 -5.18 -8.86 -10.29
N GLU A 185 -5.23 -7.67 -9.67
CA GLU A 185 -6.40 -7.12 -8.97
C GLU A 185 -7.37 -6.47 -9.98
N LEU A 186 -7.94 -7.28 -10.89
CA LEU A 186 -8.82 -6.79 -11.97
C LEU A 186 -10.07 -6.10 -11.43
N GLU A 187 -10.56 -6.53 -10.26
CA GLU A 187 -11.71 -5.97 -9.57
C GLU A 187 -11.44 -4.52 -9.12
N ARG A 188 -10.20 -4.25 -8.70
CA ARG A 188 -9.78 -2.94 -8.21
C ARG A 188 -9.40 -2.01 -9.35
N PHE A 189 -8.51 -2.47 -10.23
CA PHE A 189 -7.96 -1.61 -11.28
C PHE A 189 -8.80 -1.61 -12.55
N GLY A 190 -9.65 -2.60 -12.77
CA GLY A 190 -10.46 -2.75 -13.96
C GLY A 190 -9.72 -3.50 -15.07
N PRO A 191 -10.39 -4.41 -15.82
CA PRO A 191 -9.74 -5.23 -16.84
C PRO A 191 -9.20 -4.44 -18.03
N LYS A 192 -9.81 -3.28 -18.35
CA LYS A 192 -9.36 -2.39 -19.43
C LYS A 192 -8.17 -1.51 -19.07
N THR A 193 -7.88 -1.38 -17.78
CA THR A 193 -6.98 -0.36 -17.23
C THR A 193 -5.84 -0.95 -16.41
N ILE A 194 -5.86 -2.25 -16.13
CA ILE A 194 -4.83 -2.92 -15.32
C ILE A 194 -3.43 -2.78 -15.91
N GLU A 195 -3.24 -2.95 -17.22
CA GLU A 195 -1.89 -2.87 -17.83
C GLU A 195 -1.36 -1.43 -17.87
N ILE A 196 -2.28 -0.46 -18.02
CA ILE A 196 -1.98 0.97 -17.90
C ILE A 196 -1.54 1.28 -16.45
N CYS A 197 -2.25 0.72 -15.47
CA CYS A 197 -1.89 0.85 -14.05
C CYS A 197 -0.55 0.18 -13.73
N GLU A 198 -0.25 -0.99 -14.29
CA GLU A 198 1.03 -1.68 -14.09
C GLU A 198 2.20 -0.88 -14.67
N THR A 199 1.99 -0.22 -15.81
CA THR A 199 2.96 0.72 -16.39
C THR A 199 3.21 1.89 -15.45
N TRP A 200 2.14 2.49 -14.93
CA TRP A 200 2.23 3.54 -13.93
C TRP A 200 2.92 3.08 -12.65
N PHE A 201 2.64 1.88 -12.14
CA PHE A 201 3.31 1.34 -10.96
C PHE A 201 4.82 1.25 -11.14
N GLY A 202 5.28 1.02 -12.37
CA GLY A 202 6.71 1.04 -12.66
C GLY A 202 7.31 2.44 -12.63
N HIS A 203 6.66 3.42 -13.26
CA HIS A 203 7.09 4.83 -13.17
C HIS A 203 7.10 5.33 -11.71
N ASP A 204 6.03 5.03 -10.96
CA ASP A 204 5.88 5.39 -9.56
C ASP A 204 6.95 4.72 -8.67
N SER A 205 7.24 3.43 -8.92
CA SER A 205 8.30 2.71 -8.21
C SER A 205 9.69 3.28 -8.50
N GLN A 206 9.95 3.64 -9.75
CA GLN A 206 11.21 4.26 -10.18
C GLN A 206 11.41 5.63 -9.51
N ALA A 207 10.37 6.46 -9.48
CA ALA A 207 10.41 7.75 -8.80
C ALA A 207 10.69 7.59 -7.30
N ILE A 208 10.03 6.63 -6.65
CA ILE A 208 10.25 6.34 -5.23
C ILE A 208 11.69 5.86 -4.97
N VAL A 209 12.24 4.95 -5.77
CA VAL A 209 13.62 4.49 -5.58
C VAL A 209 14.62 5.65 -5.68
N GLN A 210 14.44 6.55 -6.65
CA GLN A 210 15.27 7.75 -6.77
C GLN A 210 15.14 8.66 -5.54
N LEU A 211 13.91 8.89 -5.06
CA LEU A 211 13.65 9.67 -3.86
C LEU A 211 14.27 9.03 -2.62
N LEU A 212 14.17 7.71 -2.46
CA LEU A 212 14.73 7.00 -1.30
C LEU A 212 16.25 7.15 -1.22
N GLY A 213 16.96 7.10 -2.36
CA GLY A 213 18.40 7.34 -2.41
C GLY A 213 18.80 8.72 -1.84
N TRP A 214 17.93 9.72 -1.97
CA TRP A 214 18.13 11.02 -1.34
C TRP A 214 17.62 11.07 0.11
N LEU A 215 16.48 10.45 0.40
CA LEU A 215 15.78 10.55 1.69
C LEU A 215 16.43 9.79 2.84
N ILE A 216 17.23 8.75 2.59
CA ILE A 216 17.85 7.92 3.65
C ILE A 216 18.69 8.75 4.64
N HIS A 217 19.29 9.84 4.17
CA HIS A 217 20.13 10.72 4.99
C HIS A 217 19.43 12.02 5.40
N GLN A 218 18.12 12.10 5.20
CA GLN A 218 17.33 13.31 5.46
C GLN A 218 16.48 13.16 6.73
N PRO A 219 16.15 14.26 7.41
CA PRO A 219 15.24 14.23 8.55
C PRO A 219 13.82 13.80 8.13
N ASP A 220 13.06 13.23 9.07
CA ASP A 220 11.71 12.69 8.82
C ASP A 220 10.74 13.66 8.13
N TRP A 221 10.85 14.96 8.44
CA TRP A 221 10.01 15.99 7.83
C TRP A 221 10.21 16.09 6.31
N GLN A 222 11.39 15.74 5.79
CA GLN A 222 11.67 15.77 4.36
C GLN A 222 10.88 14.67 3.62
N ARG A 223 10.71 13.48 4.22
CA ARG A 223 9.87 12.42 3.67
C ARG A 223 8.40 12.81 3.70
N LEU A 224 7.94 13.43 4.78
CA LEU A 224 6.57 13.99 4.87
C LEU A 224 6.32 15.09 3.84
N ARG A 225 7.31 15.96 3.62
CA ARG A 225 7.28 17.02 2.60
C ARG A 225 7.13 16.41 1.21
N VAL A 226 7.97 15.44 0.85
CA VAL A 226 7.88 14.71 -0.43
C VAL A 226 6.49 14.09 -0.59
N GLY A 227 5.97 13.44 0.45
CA GLY A 227 4.61 12.89 0.43
C GLY A 227 3.55 13.95 0.09
N CYS A 228 3.60 15.11 0.74
CA CYS A 228 2.66 16.20 0.48
C CYS A 228 2.80 16.78 -0.94
N LEU A 229 4.04 17.06 -1.37
CA LEU A 229 4.31 17.67 -2.67
C LEU A 229 3.95 16.77 -3.84
N PHE A 230 4.25 15.48 -3.76
CA PHE A 230 3.95 14.54 -4.84
C PHE A 230 2.46 14.21 -4.92
N VAL A 231 1.74 14.13 -3.79
CA VAL A 231 0.27 14.02 -3.81
C VAL A 231 -0.37 15.29 -4.37
N HIS A 232 0.11 16.48 -3.99
CA HIS A 232 -0.31 17.75 -4.60
C HIS A 232 -0.06 17.75 -6.12
N GLN A 233 1.12 17.32 -6.55
CA GLN A 233 1.49 17.25 -7.97
C GLN A 233 0.61 16.25 -8.73
N LEU A 234 0.34 15.07 -8.16
CA LEU A 234 -0.57 14.07 -8.73
C LEU A 234 -1.97 14.66 -8.97
N LEU A 235 -2.52 15.33 -7.96
CA LEU A 235 -3.84 15.97 -8.07
C LEU A 235 -3.86 17.12 -9.09
N THR A 236 -2.76 17.86 -9.19
CA THR A 236 -2.59 18.92 -10.18
C THR A 236 -2.56 18.33 -11.59
N SER A 237 -1.84 17.22 -11.80
CA SER A 237 -1.83 16.48 -13.08
C SER A 237 -3.17 15.85 -13.43
N TRP A 238 -4.07 15.65 -12.45
CA TRP A 238 -5.46 15.27 -12.68
C TRP A 238 -6.36 16.44 -13.11
N GLY A 239 -5.82 17.66 -13.15
CA GLY A 239 -6.54 18.88 -13.53
C GLY A 239 -7.26 19.56 -12.39
N TYR A 240 -7.04 19.17 -11.13
CA TYR A 240 -7.70 19.79 -9.98
C TYR A 240 -7.02 21.10 -9.58
N THR A 241 -7.83 22.14 -9.47
CA THR A 241 -7.48 23.41 -8.80
C THR A 241 -7.22 23.19 -7.31
N ILE A 242 -6.54 24.14 -6.65
CA ILE A 242 -6.28 24.04 -5.20
C ILE A 242 -7.58 23.89 -4.39
N ALA A 243 -8.67 24.53 -4.82
CA ALA A 243 -9.98 24.40 -4.18
C ALA A 243 -10.53 22.97 -4.27
N GLU A 244 -10.50 22.36 -5.46
CA GLU A 244 -10.94 20.97 -5.65
C GLU A 244 -10.03 19.96 -4.94
N GLN A 245 -8.72 20.26 -4.83
CA GLN A 245 -7.80 19.47 -4.04
C GLN A 245 -8.15 19.51 -2.56
N LEU A 246 -8.51 20.67 -2.02
CA LEU A 246 -8.95 20.82 -0.63
C LEU A 246 -10.17 19.96 -0.34
N GLU A 247 -11.19 20.00 -1.20
CA GLU A 247 -12.41 19.20 -1.05
C GLU A 247 -12.10 17.69 -1.01
N ARG A 248 -11.23 17.22 -1.90
CA ARG A 248 -10.86 15.79 -1.95
C ARG A 248 -10.05 15.35 -0.74
N ILE A 249 -9.02 16.12 -0.39
CA ILE A 249 -8.18 15.81 0.77
C ILE A 249 -9.00 15.87 2.06
N GLU A 250 -9.98 16.77 2.17
CA GLU A 250 -10.91 16.81 3.29
C GLU A 250 -11.71 15.51 3.42
N VAL A 251 -12.31 15.03 2.33
CA VAL A 251 -13.06 13.77 2.32
C VAL A 251 -12.17 12.59 2.73
N TRP A 252 -10.96 12.49 2.18
CA TRP A 252 -10.04 11.40 2.51
C TRP A 252 -9.54 11.47 3.95
N ARG A 253 -9.18 12.67 4.43
CA ARG A 253 -8.81 12.92 5.82
C ARG A 253 -9.92 12.47 6.78
N ASP A 254 -11.15 12.90 6.53
CA ASP A 254 -12.28 12.66 7.43
C ASP A 254 -12.69 11.18 7.45
N MET A 255 -12.58 10.49 6.30
CA MET A 255 -12.77 9.04 6.22
C MET A 255 -11.78 8.30 7.13
N PHE A 256 -10.49 8.65 7.06
CA PHE A 256 -9.47 8.03 7.91
C PHE A 256 -9.66 8.36 9.40
N LEU A 257 -10.02 9.61 9.73
CA LEU A 257 -10.30 9.99 11.12
C LEU A 257 -11.44 9.17 11.72
N ARG A 258 -12.47 8.85 10.93
CA ARG A 258 -13.57 7.96 11.34
C ARG A 258 -13.14 6.51 11.45
N GLU A 259 -12.45 5.99 10.44
CA GLU A 259 -12.01 4.59 10.37
C GLU A 259 -11.12 4.20 11.56
N PHE A 260 -10.13 5.03 11.89
CA PHE A 260 -9.17 4.76 12.96
C PHE A 260 -9.66 5.20 14.34
N LYS A 261 -10.94 5.63 14.48
CA LYS A 261 -11.48 6.26 15.70
C LYS A 261 -10.49 7.25 16.30
N ALA A 262 -9.91 8.10 15.45
CA ALA A 262 -8.74 8.91 15.82
C ALA A 262 -9.06 9.76 17.05
N ASP A 263 -8.51 9.36 18.19
CA ASP A 263 -8.77 10.02 19.46
C ASP A 263 -8.22 11.45 19.41
N LYS A 264 -8.76 12.33 20.26
CA LYS A 264 -8.31 13.73 20.39
C LYS A 264 -6.79 13.82 20.56
N LEU A 265 -6.17 12.80 21.18
CA LEU A 265 -4.72 12.64 21.32
C LEU A 265 -3.99 12.57 19.99
N PHE A 266 -4.41 11.72 19.05
CA PHE A 266 -3.79 11.61 17.73
C PHE A 266 -3.86 12.94 16.97
N GLN A 267 -5.02 13.59 16.97
CA GLN A 267 -5.17 14.89 16.31
C GLN A 267 -4.28 15.95 16.96
N HIS A 268 -4.13 15.92 18.28
CA HIS A 268 -3.23 16.82 19.01
C HIS A 268 -1.77 16.59 18.62
N GLU A 269 -1.31 15.34 18.54
CA GLU A 269 0.05 14.97 18.11
C GLU A 269 0.35 15.41 16.68
N VAL A 270 -0.54 15.11 15.73
CA VAL A 270 -0.38 15.52 14.32
C VAL A 270 -0.33 17.04 14.19
N ASN A 271 -1.16 17.77 14.93
CA ASN A 271 -1.14 19.23 14.95
C ASN A 271 0.14 19.80 15.58
N ALA A 272 0.66 19.18 16.64
CA ALA A 272 1.94 19.56 17.23
C ALA A 272 3.09 19.33 16.25
N GLN A 273 3.14 18.15 15.62
CA GLN A 273 4.15 17.82 14.61
C GLN A 273 4.10 18.78 13.42
N PHE A 274 2.90 19.08 12.90
CA PHE A 274 2.75 20.05 11.81
C PHE A 274 3.32 21.42 12.18
N ARG A 275 3.08 21.92 13.39
CA ARG A 275 3.60 23.24 13.83
C ARG A 275 5.12 23.29 13.80
N VAL A 276 5.79 22.20 14.18
CA VAL A 276 7.26 22.10 14.15
C VAL A 276 7.77 22.02 12.72
N TYR A 277 7.15 21.22 11.86
CA TYR A 277 7.66 20.98 10.50
C TYR A 277 7.23 22.00 9.47
N ARG A 278 6.14 22.75 9.72
CA ARG A 278 5.55 23.72 8.77
C ARG A 278 6.56 24.61 8.05
N PRO A 279 7.60 25.20 8.69
CA PRO A 279 8.57 26.04 7.98
C PRO A 279 9.32 25.34 6.85
N PHE A 280 9.40 24.01 6.89
CA PHE A 280 10.14 23.18 5.94
C PHE A 280 9.25 22.47 4.92
N LEU A 281 7.92 22.55 5.05
CA LEU A 281 6.98 21.80 4.21
C LEU A 281 6.55 22.55 2.93
N ASP A 282 7.11 23.73 2.67
CA ASP A 282 6.68 24.56 1.54
C ASP A 282 7.15 24.00 0.18
N LYS A 283 6.58 24.54 -0.90
CA LYS A 283 6.96 24.21 -2.28
C LYS A 283 8.47 24.43 -2.50
N PRO A 284 9.11 23.63 -3.36
CA PRO A 284 10.54 23.76 -3.60
C PRO A 284 10.87 25.11 -4.25
N THR A 285 11.93 25.74 -3.75
CA THR A 285 12.45 27.01 -4.27
C THR A 285 13.46 26.77 -5.39
N PRO A 286 13.89 27.80 -6.15
CA PRO A 286 14.94 27.65 -7.17
C PRO A 286 16.29 27.12 -6.65
N SER A 287 16.53 27.13 -5.33
CA SER A 287 17.71 26.50 -4.73
C SER A 287 17.58 24.97 -4.58
N GLU A 288 16.44 24.39 -4.91
CA GLU A 288 16.17 22.95 -4.86
C GLU A 288 15.87 22.37 -6.27
N PRO A 289 16.76 22.57 -7.26
CA PRO A 289 16.46 22.26 -8.67
C PRO A 289 16.19 20.78 -8.92
N MET A 290 16.82 19.89 -8.14
CA MET A 290 16.61 18.45 -8.25
C MET A 290 15.19 18.03 -7.86
N LEU A 291 14.66 18.57 -6.75
CA LEU A 291 13.30 18.28 -6.30
C LEU A 291 12.26 18.88 -7.28
N GLN A 292 12.53 20.07 -7.82
CA GLN A 292 11.70 20.67 -8.87
C GLN A 292 11.66 19.80 -10.12
N GLN A 293 12.82 19.30 -10.57
CA GLN A 293 12.92 18.40 -11.71
C GLN A 293 12.15 17.10 -11.47
N TRP A 294 12.29 16.46 -10.31
CA TRP A 294 11.56 15.24 -9.99
C TRP A 294 10.04 15.44 -9.97
N LEU A 295 9.56 16.56 -9.40
CA LEU A 295 8.14 16.90 -9.43
C LEU A 295 7.63 17.15 -10.84
N ALA A 296 8.42 17.84 -11.68
CA ALA A 296 8.05 18.09 -13.07
C ALA A 296 7.92 16.77 -13.86
N VAL A 297 8.94 15.90 -13.79
CA VAL A 297 8.93 14.59 -14.46
C VAL A 297 7.78 13.72 -13.96
N TYR A 298 7.55 13.67 -12.64
CA TYR A 298 6.42 12.94 -12.06
C TYR A 298 5.08 13.50 -12.53
N GLY A 299 4.97 14.82 -12.61
CA GLY A 299 3.78 15.52 -13.07
C GLY A 299 3.43 15.22 -14.53
N GLU A 300 4.44 15.20 -15.41
CA GLU A 300 4.29 14.85 -16.83
C GLU A 300 3.83 13.39 -17.01
N GLN A 301 4.48 12.46 -16.30
CA GLN A 301 4.11 11.04 -16.31
C GLN A 301 2.70 10.83 -15.77
N ALA A 302 2.33 11.52 -14.68
CA ALA A 302 1.00 11.46 -14.09
C ALA A 302 -0.08 11.97 -15.05
N ALA A 303 0.20 13.05 -15.77
CA ALA A 303 -0.72 13.61 -16.76
C ALA A 303 -0.91 12.66 -17.96
N ALA A 304 0.18 12.06 -18.47
CA ALA A 304 0.10 11.06 -19.54
C ALA A 304 -0.71 9.82 -19.09
N PHE A 305 -0.43 9.30 -17.90
CA PHE A 305 -1.17 8.19 -17.31
C PHE A 305 -2.66 8.50 -17.15
N GLN A 306 -3.01 9.69 -16.67
CA GLN A 306 -4.41 10.13 -16.54
C GLN A 306 -5.13 10.14 -17.90
N GLN A 307 -4.46 10.59 -18.96
CA GLN A 307 -5.02 10.59 -20.31
C GLN A 307 -5.22 9.16 -20.85
N GLU A 308 -4.27 8.25 -20.63
CA GLU A 308 -4.39 6.85 -21.03
C GLU A 308 -5.54 6.16 -20.31
N LEU A 309 -5.67 6.35 -19.00
CA LEU A 309 -6.82 5.88 -18.22
C LEU A 309 -8.13 6.40 -18.82
N LYS A 310 -8.22 7.71 -19.09
CA LYS A 310 -9.42 8.34 -19.65
C LYS A 310 -9.76 7.78 -21.04
N ARG A 311 -8.78 7.47 -21.88
CA ARG A 311 -8.98 6.85 -23.20
C ARG A 311 -9.52 5.42 -23.08
N ALA A 312 -9.02 4.63 -22.12
CA ALA A 312 -9.43 3.24 -21.93
C ALA A 312 -10.79 3.10 -21.23
N ASP A 313 -11.03 3.93 -20.22
CA ASP A 313 -12.28 4.01 -19.45
C ASP A 313 -12.42 5.44 -18.88
N PRO A 314 -13.32 6.28 -19.43
CA PRO A 314 -13.49 7.67 -19.00
C PRO A 314 -13.81 7.86 -17.51
N ALA A 315 -14.39 6.87 -16.84
CA ALA A 315 -14.70 6.93 -15.41
C ALA A 315 -13.50 6.52 -14.53
N SER A 316 -12.52 5.81 -15.11
CA SER A 316 -11.39 5.25 -14.37
C SER A 316 -10.49 6.29 -13.68
N PRO A 317 -10.19 7.49 -14.22
CA PRO A 317 -9.31 8.43 -13.54
C PRO A 317 -9.80 8.83 -12.14
N ASN A 318 -11.11 9.12 -12.01
CA ASN A 318 -11.70 9.49 -10.73
C ASN A 318 -11.79 8.29 -9.79
N ARG A 319 -12.15 7.11 -10.32
CA ARG A 319 -12.28 5.86 -9.56
C ARG A 319 -10.94 5.38 -9.00
N LEU A 320 -9.86 5.50 -9.79
CA LEU A 320 -8.54 4.94 -9.46
C LEU A 320 -7.66 5.88 -8.64
N LEU A 321 -7.90 7.20 -8.69
CA LEU A 321 -7.07 8.19 -8.01
C LEU A 321 -6.81 7.90 -6.51
N PRO A 322 -7.79 7.51 -5.68
CA PRO A 322 -7.51 7.14 -4.29
C PRO A 322 -6.57 5.93 -4.17
N HIS A 323 -6.73 4.92 -5.04
CA HIS A 323 -5.86 3.74 -5.04
C HIS A 323 -4.44 4.06 -5.48
N ILE A 324 -4.28 4.93 -6.48
CA ILE A 324 -2.97 5.39 -6.96
C ILE A 324 -2.25 6.20 -5.87
N THR A 325 -2.97 7.12 -5.23
CA THR A 325 -2.44 7.93 -4.12
C THR A 325 -1.99 7.03 -2.95
N HIS A 326 -2.83 6.06 -2.57
CA HIS A 326 -2.51 5.09 -1.54
C HIS A 326 -1.25 4.27 -1.85
N LEU A 327 -1.12 3.79 -3.09
CA LEU A 327 0.04 2.98 -3.48
C LEU A 327 1.34 3.80 -3.53
N PHE A 328 1.28 5.06 -3.95
CA PHE A 328 2.42 5.98 -3.85
C PHE A 328 2.89 6.13 -2.39
N LEU A 329 1.96 6.40 -1.47
CA LEU A 329 2.27 6.54 -0.04
C LEU A 329 2.73 5.21 0.59
N ASN A 330 2.18 4.07 0.14
CA ASN A 330 2.65 2.75 0.54
C ASN A 330 4.12 2.53 0.18
N ARG A 331 4.55 2.94 -1.01
CA ARG A 331 5.95 2.81 -1.45
C ARG A 331 6.89 3.75 -0.71
N LEU A 332 6.45 4.98 -0.46
CA LEU A 332 7.24 6.05 0.17
C LEU A 332 7.59 5.76 1.64
N PHE A 333 6.65 5.26 2.43
CA PHE A 333 6.86 5.04 3.87
C PHE A 333 7.26 3.61 4.20
N ALA A 334 8.37 3.46 4.92
CA ALA A 334 8.94 2.15 5.26
C ALA A 334 8.04 1.32 6.17
N ASP A 335 7.27 1.98 7.04
CA ASP A 335 6.41 1.35 8.04
C ASP A 335 5.20 2.24 8.37
N SER A 336 4.20 1.65 9.04
CA SER A 336 2.99 2.34 9.47
C SER A 336 2.35 3.17 8.34
N GLN A 337 2.29 2.61 7.13
CA GLN A 337 1.93 3.34 5.91
C GLN A 337 0.57 4.03 6.03
N ARG A 338 -0.42 3.36 6.63
CA ARG A 338 -1.76 3.92 6.88
C ARG A 338 -1.74 5.12 7.82
N LYS A 339 -0.91 5.07 8.88
CA LYS A 339 -0.72 6.22 9.80
C LYS A 339 -0.08 7.39 9.08
N HIS A 340 0.98 7.14 8.30
CA HIS A 340 1.64 8.19 7.52
C HIS A 340 0.73 8.78 6.44
N GLU A 341 -0.06 7.94 5.76
CA GLU A 341 -1.06 8.39 4.80
C GLU A 341 -2.08 9.36 5.44
N GLN A 342 -2.57 9.05 6.63
CA GLN A 342 -3.42 9.96 7.40
C GLN A 342 -2.71 11.27 7.77
N ILE A 343 -1.45 11.22 8.19
CA ILE A 343 -0.64 12.41 8.49
C ILE A 343 -0.49 13.28 7.23
N ILE A 344 -0.22 12.68 6.07
CA ILE A 344 -0.10 13.39 4.79
C ILE A 344 -1.41 14.10 4.44
N TYR A 345 -2.58 13.46 4.58
CA TYR A 345 -3.86 14.14 4.32
C TYR A 345 -4.10 15.31 5.28
N CYS A 346 -3.76 15.16 6.57
CA CYS A 346 -3.85 16.26 7.54
C CYS A 346 -2.90 17.42 7.20
N PHE A 347 -1.65 17.12 6.83
CA PHE A 347 -0.63 18.13 6.50
C PHE A 347 -0.98 18.84 5.20
N LEU A 348 -1.28 18.08 4.15
CA LEU A 348 -1.60 18.61 2.84
C LEU A 348 -2.86 19.49 2.87
N TYR A 349 -3.88 19.13 3.66
CA TYR A 349 -5.05 20.01 3.85
C TYR A 349 -4.66 21.40 4.37
N LYS A 350 -3.75 21.47 5.36
CA LYS A 350 -3.29 22.74 5.93
C LYS A 350 -2.39 23.51 4.96
N LEU A 351 -1.53 22.80 4.21
CA LEU A 351 -0.67 23.40 3.20
C LEU A 351 -1.48 23.98 2.03
N LEU A 352 -2.48 23.26 1.52
CA LEU A 352 -3.35 23.75 0.47
C LEU A 352 -4.12 25.02 0.90
N LYS A 353 -4.59 25.10 2.15
CA LYS A 353 -5.19 26.33 2.70
C LYS A 353 -4.21 27.49 2.75
N GLN A 354 -2.93 27.23 2.99
CA GLN A 354 -1.88 28.24 2.96
C GLN A 354 -1.61 28.68 1.52
N TRP A 355 -1.39 27.73 0.61
CA TRP A 355 -1.10 27.99 -0.80
C TRP A 355 -2.26 28.60 -1.59
N GLN A 356 -3.50 28.47 -1.11
CA GLN A 356 -4.65 29.15 -1.71
C GLN A 356 -4.67 30.65 -1.40
N ARG A 357 -4.04 31.08 -0.30
CA ARG A 357 -4.05 32.48 0.17
C ARG A 357 -2.90 33.31 -0.36
N THR A 358 -1.83 32.65 -0.78
CA THR A 358 -0.63 33.21 -1.43
C THR A 358 -0.78 33.10 -2.93
#